data_AF-A0A7S1ZQK1-F1
#
_entry.id   AF-A0A7S1ZQK1-F1
#
_cell.length_a   1.000
_cell.length_b   1.000
_cell.length_c   1.000
_cell.angle_alpha   90.00
_cell.angle_beta   90.00
_cell.angle_gamma   90.00
#
_symmetry.space_group_name_H-M   'P 1'
#
loop_
_entity.id
_entity.type
_entity.pdbx_description
1 polymer ?
#
loop_
_entity_poly.entity_id
_entity_poly.type
_entity_poly.pdbx_seq_one_letter_code
_entity_poly.pdbx_strand_id
1 'polypeptide(L)'
;EGIDFVERYYLDGSCPPMRTLRDVVSALEALPEGKAAAVHCKAGLGRTGTCIGAYLMKKYRFTAAEAIGYMRICRPGMVIGPQQHFLRDIEGRMWAEGEPRYAKAWQAHSINTNTDSCAAALGMGSSIVPPPPPPTPPLPLP
;
A
#
# COMPACT_ATOMS: atom_id res chain seq x y z
N GLU A 1 4.02 25.35 15.18
CA GLU A 1 3.28 24.86 14.00
C GLU A 1 2.11 23.99 14.47
N GLY A 2 1.03 23.94 13.69
CA GLY A 2 -0.19 23.19 14.01
C GLY A 2 -0.26 21.81 13.36
N ILE A 3 -1.40 21.14 13.51
CA ILE A 3 -1.70 19.86 12.86
C ILE A 3 -2.67 20.12 11.71
N ASP A 4 -2.31 19.70 10.50
CA ASP A 4 -3.22 19.76 9.35
C ASP A 4 -4.35 18.73 9.52
N PHE A 5 -5.59 19.19 9.36
CA PHE A 5 -6.78 18.37 9.54
C PHE A 5 -7.57 18.24 8.24
N VAL A 6 -7.86 16.99 7.85
CA VAL A 6 -8.65 16.67 6.65
C VAL A 6 -9.79 15.75 7.04
N GLU A 7 -11.03 16.22 6.90
CA GLU A 7 -12.22 15.43 7.20
C GLU A 7 -12.77 14.74 5.95
N ARG A 8 -12.95 13.42 6.03
CA ARG A 8 -13.52 12.59 4.96
C ARG A 8 -14.54 11.62 5.51
N TYR A 9 -15.80 12.04 5.52
CA TYR A 9 -16.89 11.26 6.09
C TYR A 9 -17.45 10.20 5.13
N TYR A 10 -17.73 9.02 5.69
CA TYR A 10 -18.61 8.00 5.13
C TYR A 10 -19.19 7.13 6.26
N LEU A 11 -20.30 6.46 5.97
CA LEU A 11 -21.11 5.70 6.95
C LEU A 11 -20.28 4.64 7.68
N ASP A 12 -20.57 4.44 8.97
CA ASP A 12 -19.86 3.42 9.76
C ASP A 12 -20.22 2.01 9.32
N GLY A 13 -19.24 1.11 9.31
CA GLY A 13 -19.41 -0.28 8.82
C GLY A 13 -19.55 -0.42 7.30
N SER A 14 -19.66 0.67 6.53
CA SER A 14 -19.70 0.62 5.07
C SER A 14 -18.29 0.69 4.45
N CYS A 15 -18.23 0.56 3.13
CA CYS A 15 -17.02 0.74 2.35
C CYS A 15 -16.97 2.17 1.77
N PRO A 16 -15.78 2.81 1.72
CA PRO A 16 -15.66 4.18 1.24
C PRO A 16 -15.97 4.26 -0.27
N PRO A 17 -16.65 5.32 -0.73
CA PRO A 17 -16.66 5.66 -2.14
C PRO A 17 -15.22 5.87 -2.64
N MET A 18 -14.93 5.45 -3.88
CA MET A 18 -13.57 5.54 -4.44
C MET A 18 -12.99 6.96 -4.40
N ARG A 19 -13.81 8.00 -4.59
CA ARG A 19 -13.36 9.40 -4.46
C ARG A 19 -12.77 9.67 -3.06
N THR A 20 -13.52 9.32 -2.02
CA THR A 20 -13.15 9.53 -0.62
C THR A 20 -11.88 8.75 -0.28
N LEU A 21 -11.79 7.50 -0.76
CA LEU A 21 -10.61 6.67 -0.56
C LEU A 21 -9.36 7.30 -1.21
N ARG A 22 -9.46 7.69 -2.48
CA ARG A 22 -8.34 8.30 -3.20
C ARG A 22 -7.87 9.58 -2.54
N ASP A 23 -8.80 10.39 -2.05
CA ASP A 23 -8.45 11.63 -1.40
C ASP A 23 -7.66 11.40 -0.11
N VAL A 24 -8.06 10.42 0.71
CA VAL A 24 -7.30 10.05 1.93
C VAL A 24 -5.94 9.46 1.55
N VAL A 25 -5.88 8.56 0.56
CA VAL A 25 -4.63 7.94 0.12
C VAL A 25 -3.67 8.97 -0.44
N SER A 26 -4.15 9.92 -1.25
CA SER A 26 -3.34 11.02 -1.79
C SER A 26 -2.83 11.94 -0.69
N ALA A 27 -3.64 12.23 0.33
CA ALA A 27 -3.18 13.00 1.49
C ALA A 27 -2.05 12.28 2.25
N LEU A 28 -2.15 10.94 2.41
CA LEU A 28 -1.08 10.12 3.02
C LEU A 28 0.18 10.04 2.16
N GLU A 29 0.06 10.11 0.84
CA GLU A 29 1.21 10.13 -0.09
C GLU A 29 1.89 11.49 -0.16
N ALA A 30 1.16 12.59 0.07
CA ALA A 30 1.68 13.95 0.03
C ALA A 30 2.48 14.36 1.27
N LEU A 31 2.50 13.51 2.31
CA LEU A 31 3.26 13.78 3.53
C LEU A 31 4.76 13.83 3.25
N PRO A 32 5.47 14.87 3.72
CA PRO A 32 6.92 14.94 3.66
C PRO A 32 7.57 13.78 4.42
N GLU A 33 8.78 13.42 4.01
CA GLU A 33 9.59 12.45 4.75
C GLU A 33 9.81 12.91 6.20
N GLY A 34 9.78 11.96 7.15
CA GLY A 34 9.90 12.23 8.58
C GLY A 34 8.64 12.80 9.25
N LYS A 35 7.54 12.99 8.52
CA LYS A 35 6.24 13.37 9.10
C LYS A 35 5.33 12.13 9.25
N ALA A 36 4.47 12.16 10.28
CA ALA A 36 3.49 11.11 10.55
C ALA A 36 2.06 11.63 10.31
N ALA A 37 1.15 10.73 9.94
CA ALA A 37 -0.27 11.02 9.88
C ALA A 37 -1.07 10.15 10.84
N ALA A 38 -2.14 10.72 11.37
CA ALA A 38 -3.12 10.02 12.18
C ALA A 38 -4.44 9.91 11.40
N VAL A 39 -4.89 8.67 11.16
CA VAL A 39 -6.18 8.38 10.53
C VAL A 39 -7.08 7.75 11.58
N HIS A 40 -8.23 8.35 11.87
CA HIS A 40 -9.17 7.80 12.84
C HIS A 40 -10.60 7.75 12.30
N CYS A 41 -11.40 6.88 12.92
CA CYS A 41 -12.84 6.87 12.76
C CYS A 41 -13.47 6.93 14.16
N LYS A 42 -14.49 6.11 14.46
CA LYS A 42 -15.03 5.96 15.82
C LYS A 42 -14.12 5.07 16.69
N ALA A 43 -13.89 3.82 16.27
CA ALA A 43 -13.06 2.86 17.01
C ALA A 43 -11.62 2.72 16.46
N GLY A 44 -11.33 3.32 15.30
CA GLY A 44 -10.03 3.22 14.64
C GLY A 44 -9.71 1.85 14.04
N LEU A 45 -10.72 1.03 13.71
CA LEU A 45 -10.55 -0.35 13.24
C LEU A 45 -11.01 -0.57 11.80
N GLY A 46 -12.30 -0.39 11.54
CA GLY A 46 -12.90 -0.65 10.22
C GLY A 46 -12.49 0.39 9.17
N ARG A 47 -13.16 1.56 9.20
CA ARG A 47 -12.93 2.66 8.24
C ARG A 47 -11.47 3.09 8.14
N THR A 48 -10.80 3.22 9.29
CA THR A 48 -9.36 3.51 9.38
C THR A 48 -8.54 2.44 8.66
N GLY A 49 -8.78 1.17 8.95
CA GLY A 49 -8.04 0.07 8.32
C GLY A 49 -8.30 -0.04 6.83
N THR A 50 -9.50 0.28 6.34
CA THR A 50 -9.77 0.29 4.90
C THR A 50 -8.93 1.35 4.18
N CYS A 51 -8.84 2.57 4.71
CA CYS A 51 -8.05 3.63 4.08
C CYS A 51 -6.53 3.33 4.16
N ILE A 52 -6.03 2.88 5.32
CA ILE A 52 -4.62 2.53 5.49
C ILE A 52 -4.26 1.31 4.63
N GLY A 53 -5.12 0.29 4.57
CA GLY A 53 -4.93 -0.89 3.74
C GLY A 53 -4.80 -0.54 2.26
N ALA A 54 -5.68 0.31 1.73
CA ALA A 54 -5.58 0.80 0.36
C ALA A 54 -4.28 1.57 0.10
N TYR A 55 -3.84 2.40 1.06
CA TYR A 55 -2.55 3.07 0.99
C TYR A 55 -1.38 2.08 0.93
N LEU A 56 -1.38 1.03 1.76
CA LEU A 56 -0.33 0.01 1.76
C LEU A 56 -0.28 -0.74 0.42
N MET A 57 -1.44 -1.11 -0.14
CA MET A 57 -1.51 -1.75 -1.46
C MET A 57 -1.00 -0.82 -2.58
N LYS A 58 -1.33 0.47 -2.52
CA LYS A 58 -0.92 1.45 -3.55
C LYS A 58 0.56 1.86 -3.46
N LYS A 59 1.12 1.94 -2.25
CA LYS A 59 2.49 2.41 -2.01
C LYS A 59 3.52 1.27 -2.00
N TYR A 60 3.17 0.12 -1.43
CA TYR A 60 4.09 -0.98 -1.18
C TYR A 60 3.72 -2.27 -1.93
N ARG A 61 2.71 -2.23 -2.79
CA ARG A 61 2.23 -3.37 -3.60
C ARG A 61 1.81 -4.59 -2.77
N PHE A 62 1.30 -4.36 -1.57
CA PHE A 62 0.75 -5.43 -0.76
C PHE A 62 -0.49 -6.00 -1.44
N THR A 63 -0.71 -7.29 -1.31
CA THR A 63 -2.03 -7.90 -1.47
C THR A 63 -2.95 -7.41 -0.35
N ALA A 64 -4.26 -7.47 -0.56
CA ALA A 64 -5.25 -7.16 0.46
C ALA A 64 -5.05 -8.03 1.71
N ALA A 65 -4.69 -9.31 1.51
CA ALA A 65 -4.41 -10.23 2.61
C ALA A 65 -3.17 -9.83 3.42
N GLU A 66 -2.07 -9.47 2.76
CA GLU A 66 -0.85 -8.99 3.42
C GLU A 66 -1.09 -7.68 4.17
N ALA A 67 -1.81 -6.73 3.55
CA ALA A 67 -2.16 -5.46 4.19
C ALA A 67 -3.01 -5.68 5.46
N ILE A 68 -4.04 -6.53 5.38
CA ILE A 68 -4.87 -6.86 6.55
C ILE A 68 -4.04 -7.58 7.62
N GLY A 69 -3.24 -8.57 7.23
CA GLY A 69 -2.39 -9.33 8.14
C GLY A 69 -1.40 -8.43 8.88
N TYR A 70 -0.66 -7.60 8.14
CA TYR A 70 0.29 -6.65 8.68
C TYR A 70 -0.38 -5.65 9.65
N MET A 71 -1.50 -5.06 9.23
CA MET A 71 -2.25 -4.13 10.09
C MET A 71 -2.75 -4.80 11.38
N ARG A 72 -3.17 -6.07 11.33
CA ARG A 72 -3.63 -6.81 12.51
C ARG A 72 -2.51 -7.22 13.46
N ILE A 73 -1.28 -7.37 12.96
CA ILE A 73 -0.09 -7.52 13.81
C ILE A 73 0.15 -6.22 14.59
N CYS A 74 0.10 -5.07 13.92
CA CYS A 74 0.30 -3.77 14.57
C CYS A 74 -0.86 -3.37 15.50
N ARG A 75 -2.10 -3.64 15.10
CA ARG A 75 -3.31 -3.29 15.85
C ARG A 75 -4.41 -4.32 15.58
N PRO A 76 -4.64 -5.26 16.52
CA PRO A 76 -5.66 -6.30 16.34
C PRO A 76 -7.05 -5.74 16.04
N GLY A 77 -7.77 -6.40 15.14
CA GLY A 77 -9.15 -6.05 14.78
C GLY A 77 -9.30 -5.05 13.63
N MET A 78 -8.22 -4.60 13.00
CA MET A 78 -8.30 -3.75 11.80
C MET A 78 -8.98 -4.45 10.62
N VAL A 79 -9.76 -3.67 9.86
CA VAL A 79 -10.60 -4.06 8.71
C VAL A 79 -11.68 -5.08 9.09
N ILE A 80 -12.95 -4.65 9.05
CA ILE A 80 -14.07 -5.41 9.62
C ILE A 80 -15.10 -5.75 8.54
N GLY A 81 -15.53 -7.01 8.51
CA GLY A 81 -16.68 -7.45 7.72
C GLY A 81 -16.53 -7.18 6.21
N PRO A 82 -17.51 -6.54 5.55
CA PRO A 82 -17.51 -6.29 4.10
C PRO A 82 -16.29 -5.52 3.58
N GLN A 83 -15.62 -4.76 4.45
CA GLN A 83 -14.44 -3.98 4.08
C GLN A 83 -13.24 -4.85 3.66
N GLN A 84 -13.18 -6.11 4.13
CA GLN A 84 -12.15 -7.06 3.71
C GLN A 84 -12.32 -7.43 2.23
N HIS A 85 -13.56 -7.71 1.81
CA HIS A 85 -13.88 -7.99 0.40
C HIS A 85 -13.62 -6.75 -0.46
N PHE A 86 -14.02 -5.57 0.01
CA PHE A 86 -13.75 -4.34 -0.70
C PHE A 86 -12.26 -4.12 -0.98
N LEU A 87 -11.37 -4.37 0.00
CA LEU A 87 -9.92 -4.25 -0.23
C LEU A 87 -9.43 -5.22 -1.31
N ARG A 88 -9.89 -6.48 -1.28
CA ARG A 88 -9.58 -7.47 -2.32
C ARG A 88 -10.08 -7.01 -3.69
N ASP A 89 -11.30 -6.49 -3.77
CA ASP A 89 -11.93 -6.10 -5.03
C ASP A 89 -11.24 -4.87 -5.67
N ILE A 90 -10.60 -4.01 -4.87
CA ILE A 90 -9.84 -2.85 -5.36
C ILE A 90 -8.33 -3.10 -5.49
N GLU A 91 -7.81 -4.27 -5.10
CA GLU A 91 -6.38 -4.58 -5.05
C GLU A 91 -5.68 -4.26 -6.38
N GLY A 92 -6.16 -4.84 -7.48
CA GLY A 92 -5.59 -4.61 -8.82
C GLY A 92 -5.64 -3.13 -9.24
N ARG A 93 -6.66 -2.39 -8.81
CA ARG A 93 -6.73 -0.94 -9.05
C ARG A 93 -5.67 -0.18 -8.26
N MET A 94 -5.49 -0.50 -6.98
CA MET A 94 -4.46 0.15 -6.16
C MET A 94 -3.05 -0.15 -6.68
N TRP A 95 -2.81 -1.36 -7.16
CA TRP A 95 -1.56 -1.72 -7.82
C TRP A 95 -1.34 -0.94 -9.10
N ALA A 96 -2.34 -0.87 -9.98
CA ALA A 96 -2.25 -0.12 -11.22
C ALA A 96 -2.01 1.39 -10.99
N GLU A 97 -2.67 1.97 -10.00
CA GLU A 97 -2.46 3.38 -9.60
C GLU A 97 -1.07 3.61 -8.95
N GLY A 98 -0.42 2.56 -8.43
CA GLY A 98 0.95 2.58 -7.89
C GLY A 98 2.04 2.22 -8.91
N GLU A 99 1.69 1.62 -10.05
CA GLU A 99 2.59 1.02 -11.05
C GLU A 99 3.77 1.91 -11.49
N PRO A 100 3.59 3.22 -11.76
CA PRO A 100 4.71 4.07 -12.15
C PRO A 100 5.85 4.13 -11.11
N ARG A 101 5.56 3.86 -9.84
CA ARG A 101 6.55 3.82 -8.77
C ARG A 101 7.32 2.50 -8.77
N TYR A 102 6.63 1.39 -8.98
CA TYR A 102 7.25 0.06 -9.02
C TYR A 102 8.16 -0.12 -10.23
N ALA A 103 7.75 0.40 -11.39
CA ALA A 103 8.59 0.34 -12.60
C ALA A 103 9.92 1.10 -12.43
N LYS A 104 9.90 2.27 -11.79
CA LYS A 104 11.12 3.04 -11.48
C LYS A 104 12.00 2.34 -10.45
N ALA A 105 11.39 1.80 -9.39
CA ALA A 105 12.13 1.02 -8.38
C ALA A 105 12.77 -0.24 -8.99
N TRP A 106 12.07 -0.91 -9.90
CA TRP A 106 12.60 -2.04 -10.67
C TRP A 106 13.78 -1.64 -11.55
N GLN A 107 13.66 -0.57 -12.34
CA GLN A 107 14.75 -0.08 -13.18
C GLN A 107 15.99 0.28 -12.34
N ALA A 108 15.81 0.96 -11.20
CA ALA A 108 16.90 1.27 -10.28
C ALA A 108 17.55 0.01 -9.68
N HIS A 109 16.76 -1.02 -9.38
CA HIS A 109 17.26 -2.30 -8.86
C HIS A 109 18.02 -3.10 -9.94
N SER A 110 17.50 -3.17 -11.19
CA SER A 110 18.14 -3.87 -12.30
C SER A 110 19.47 -3.25 -12.73
N ILE A 111 19.68 -1.95 -12.50
CA ILE A 111 20.98 -1.29 -12.74
C ILE A 111 22.01 -1.73 -11.69
N ASN A 112 21.58 -2.05 -10.47
CA ASN A 112 22.47 -2.43 -9.36
C ASN A 112 22.87 -3.92 -9.37
N THR A 113 22.21 -4.76 -10.18
CA THR A 113 22.50 -6.20 -10.30
C THR A 113 23.40 -6.56 -11.48
N ASN A 114 24.01 -5.57 -12.16
CA ASN A 114 24.90 -5.78 -13.31
C ASN A 114 26.40 -5.93 -12.94
N THR A 115 26.70 -6.48 -11.77
CA THR A 115 28.03 -6.99 -11.44
C THR A 115 27.91 -8.34 -10.75
N ASP A 116 27.40 -9.36 -11.45
CA ASP A 116 27.72 -10.75 -11.13
C ASP A 116 27.77 -11.56 -12.43
N SER A 117 28.98 -11.97 -12.76
CA SER A 117 29.47 -12.55 -14.01
C SER A 117 28.93 -13.94 -14.38
N CYS A 118 27.65 -14.24 -14.15
CA CYS A 118 27.08 -15.58 -14.36
C CYS A 118 26.04 -15.66 -15.51
N ALA A 119 25.33 -14.58 -15.84
CA ALA A 119 24.19 -14.64 -16.77
C ALA A 119 24.56 -14.75 -18.26
N ALA A 120 25.81 -14.49 -18.65
CA ALA A 120 26.22 -14.53 -20.06
C ALA A 120 26.23 -15.95 -20.69
N ALA A 121 26.00 -17.02 -19.91
CA ALA A 121 26.09 -18.40 -20.38
C ALA A 121 24.78 -19.00 -20.92
N LEU A 122 23.62 -18.34 -20.77
CA LEU A 122 22.32 -18.91 -21.15
C LEU A 122 21.59 -17.97 -22.12
N GLY A 123 21.79 -18.19 -23.41
CA GLY A 123 21.10 -17.47 -24.48
C GLY A 123 19.58 -17.70 -24.46
N MET A 124 18.87 -17.01 -23.58
CA MET A 124 17.41 -16.96 -23.53
C MET A 124 16.95 -15.53 -23.84
N GLY A 125 16.18 -15.41 -24.93
CA GLY A 125 15.59 -14.15 -25.38
C GLY A 125 14.55 -13.59 -24.40
N SER A 126 14.46 -12.26 -24.39
CA SER A 126 13.45 -11.40 -23.76
C SER A 126 12.65 -12.05 -22.60
N SER A 127 13.33 -12.12 -21.45
CA SER A 127 12.84 -12.60 -20.18
C SER A 127 11.52 -11.95 -19.74
N ILE A 128 10.47 -12.76 -19.56
CA ILE A 128 9.42 -12.48 -18.58
C ILE A 128 10.06 -12.65 -17.21
N VAL A 129 10.70 -11.60 -16.71
CA VAL A 129 11.19 -11.58 -15.32
C VAL A 129 9.97 -11.34 -14.43
N PRO A 130 9.71 -12.17 -13.40
CA PRO A 130 8.62 -11.93 -12.47
C PRO A 130 8.80 -10.54 -11.83
N PRO A 131 7.70 -9.81 -11.56
CA PRO A 131 7.80 -8.51 -10.91
C PRO A 131 8.55 -8.64 -9.59
N PRO A 132 9.35 -7.64 -9.20
CA PRO A 132 10.10 -7.68 -7.95
C PRO A 132 9.14 -7.93 -6.78
N PRO A 133 9.59 -8.65 -5.74
CA PRO A 133 8.80 -8.81 -4.53
C PRO A 133 8.46 -7.43 -3.96
N PRO A 134 7.28 -7.25 -3.35
CA PRO A 134 6.91 -6.00 -2.72
C PRO A 134 8.01 -5.59 -1.70
N PRO A 135 8.34 -4.30 -1.59
CA PRO A 135 9.28 -3.82 -0.58
C PRO A 135 8.83 -4.30 0.80
N THR A 136 9.78 -4.74 1.62
CA THR A 136 9.51 -5.11 3.00
C THR A 136 8.90 -3.92 3.74
N PRO A 137 7.76 -4.11 4.44
CA PRO A 137 7.19 -3.05 5.24
C PRO A 137 8.18 -2.64 6.33
N PRO A 138 8.16 -1.38 6.79
CA PRO A 138 8.82 -1.03 8.04
C PRO A 138 8.30 -1.96 9.14
N LEU A 139 9.16 -2.39 10.06
CA LEU A 139 8.70 -3.20 11.18
C LEU A 139 7.70 -2.40 12.04
N PRO A 140 6.69 -3.06 12.64
CA PRO A 140 5.83 -2.41 13.62
C PRO A 140 6.71 -1.76 14.69
N LEU A 141 6.48 -0.48 14.97
CA LEU A 141 7.14 0.17 16.10
C LEU A 141 6.64 -0.49 17.41
N PRO A 142 7.52 -0.73 18.40
CA PRO A 142 7.16 -1.35 19.67
C PRO A 142 6.20 -0.49 20.51
#